data_AF-Q11ZU1-F1
#
_entry.id   AF-Q11ZU1-F1
#
_cell.length_a   1.000
_cell.length_b   1.000
_cell.length_c   1.000
_cell.angle_alpha   90.00
_cell.angle_beta   90.00
_cell.angle_gamma   90.00
#
_symmetry.space_group_name_H-M   'P 1'
#
loop_
_entity.id
_entity.type
_entity.pdbx_description
1 polymer ?
#
loop_
_entity_poly.entity_id
_entity_poly.type
_entity_poly.pdbx_seq_one_letter_code
_entity_poly.pdbx_strand_id
1 'polypeptide(L)'
;MWAKFKRPVRYLCDPSAGKGNLIRYAKEGFTELTDDQIPWLESVPDEEVQHGRHRSFRLRDRARQKFSDVLEISAVEINIEHHANLKELDVKVIGYDFLDVSSLATVGSVIMNPPFADGVKHVLHAWDLVYDAEIVAIINAESIKNPYSQDRRRLVELIEKHGTVEFLQSQFASDVERTTEVEVALIYLDKVPGKYLDMDTLLSGLLKGDSRRTEIDPEVWTALALPTNFINDTFYRFEQAVEAARTGSEADAICNHLRDGLGLTLEDMQAKGVGNDFRESTGSIRSSANDEFRKRYADLKKRAWAQIIRSSLLTKKLSNQARKKIEASSQSIYDLEFSISNVHGFLAGVIASMPRWPLKVLHLWPVKLLHPRPP
;
A
#
# COMPACT_ATOMS: atom_id res chain seq x y z
N MET A 1 14.36 6.07 -11.32
CA MET A 1 12.99 5.92 -10.76
C MET A 1 12.58 7.11 -9.91
N TRP A 2 13.22 7.38 -8.77
CA TRP A 2 12.87 8.44 -7.83
C TRP A 2 12.65 9.84 -8.42
N ALA A 3 13.41 10.20 -9.47
CA ALA A 3 13.24 11.45 -10.19
C ALA A 3 11.85 11.64 -10.86
N LYS A 4 11.09 10.56 -11.06
CA LYS A 4 9.80 10.59 -11.75
C LYS A 4 8.65 11.10 -10.88
N PHE A 5 8.76 11.01 -9.55
CA PHE A 5 7.74 11.56 -8.65
C PHE A 5 7.68 13.09 -8.78
N LYS A 6 6.49 13.61 -9.06
CA LYS A 6 6.21 15.05 -9.18
C LYS A 6 5.52 15.60 -7.94
N ARG A 7 4.96 14.74 -7.10
CA ARG A 7 4.27 15.11 -5.84
C ARG A 7 5.17 14.92 -4.63
N PRO A 8 4.89 15.62 -3.51
CA PRO A 8 5.51 15.30 -2.23
C PRO A 8 5.24 13.84 -1.85
N VAL A 9 6.31 13.07 -1.65
CA VAL A 9 6.22 11.67 -1.21
C VAL A 9 5.98 11.66 0.30
N ARG A 10 4.73 11.48 0.71
CA ARG A 10 4.35 11.41 2.14
C ARG A 10 4.18 9.98 2.65
N TYR A 11 3.49 9.15 1.86
CA TYR A 11 3.33 7.72 2.13
C TYR A 11 3.73 6.95 0.88
N LEU A 12 4.91 6.31 0.98
CA LEU A 12 5.48 5.44 -0.04
C LEU A 12 5.09 3.98 0.20
N CYS A 13 4.72 3.26 -0.85
CA CYS A 13 4.65 1.81 -0.85
C CYS A 13 5.62 1.21 -1.88
N ASP A 14 6.41 0.22 -1.45
CA ASP A 14 7.16 -0.67 -2.34
C ASP A 14 6.50 -2.07 -2.34
N PRO A 15 5.63 -2.36 -3.32
CA PRO A 15 4.87 -3.61 -3.37
C PRO A 15 5.70 -4.81 -3.85
N SER A 16 6.99 -4.64 -4.11
CA SER A 16 7.90 -5.72 -4.50
C SER A 16 9.30 -5.41 -3.99
N ALA A 17 9.39 -5.29 -2.66
CA ALA A 17 10.49 -4.58 -2.02
C ALA A 17 11.84 -5.29 -2.09
N GLY A 18 11.87 -6.61 -2.30
CA GLY A 18 13.06 -7.43 -2.20
C GLY A 18 13.77 -7.15 -0.88
N LYS A 19 15.08 -6.89 -0.95
CA LYS A 19 15.91 -6.51 0.20
C LYS A 19 15.71 -5.06 0.69
N GLY A 20 14.75 -4.31 0.13
CA GLY A 20 14.47 -2.92 0.48
C GLY A 20 15.41 -1.90 -0.16
N ASN A 21 16.06 -2.23 -1.28
CA ASN A 21 17.05 -1.34 -1.91
C ASN A 21 16.45 0.00 -2.36
N LEU A 22 15.24 0.00 -2.92
CA LEU A 22 14.57 1.24 -3.31
C LEU A 22 14.27 2.10 -2.07
N ILE A 23 13.76 1.47 -1.02
CA ILE A 23 13.42 2.13 0.25
C ILE A 23 14.65 2.73 0.94
N ARG A 24 15.82 2.07 0.87
CA ARG A 24 17.06 2.59 1.45
C ARG A 24 17.39 3.99 0.91
N TYR A 25 17.25 4.20 -0.40
CA TYR A 25 17.47 5.52 -1.00
C TYR A 25 16.46 6.58 -0.53
N ALA A 26 15.25 6.17 -0.13
CA ALA A 26 14.29 7.10 0.47
C ALA A 26 14.77 7.58 1.85
N LYS A 27 15.23 6.66 2.71
CA LYS A 27 15.61 6.96 4.10
C LYS A 27 17.00 7.58 4.23
N GLU A 28 17.98 6.99 3.55
CA GLU A 28 19.40 7.33 3.70
C GLU A 28 19.87 8.34 2.64
N GLY A 29 19.05 8.58 1.62
CA GLY A 29 19.40 9.38 0.46
C GLY A 29 20.29 8.63 -0.53
N PHE A 30 20.86 9.36 -1.47
CA PHE A 30 21.66 8.81 -2.58
C PHE A 30 23.16 8.93 -2.30
N THR A 31 23.62 8.50 -1.13
CA THR A 31 25.02 8.66 -0.66
C THR A 31 26.03 7.90 -1.52
N GLU A 32 25.64 6.76 -2.09
CA GLU A 32 26.48 5.91 -2.91
C GLU A 32 26.66 6.42 -4.36
N LEU A 33 25.82 7.35 -4.80
CA LEU A 33 25.86 7.90 -6.16
C LEU A 33 26.71 9.18 -6.21
N THR A 34 27.36 9.41 -7.35
CA THR A 34 28.05 10.68 -7.63
C THR A 34 27.05 11.79 -7.98
N ASP A 35 27.47 13.05 -7.90
CA ASP A 35 26.56 14.19 -8.08
C ASP A 35 25.93 14.23 -9.49
N ASP A 36 26.69 13.86 -10.51
CA ASP A 36 26.28 13.72 -11.93
C ASP A 36 25.26 12.60 -12.17
N GLN A 37 25.20 11.62 -11.27
CA GLN A 37 24.23 10.52 -11.36
C GLN A 37 22.85 10.88 -10.79
N ILE A 38 22.71 12.05 -10.15
CA ILE A 38 21.49 12.49 -9.49
C ILE A 38 20.89 13.67 -10.28
N PRO A 39 19.80 13.45 -11.05
CA PRO A 39 19.31 14.44 -12.02
C PRO A 39 18.95 15.81 -11.44
N TRP A 40 18.46 15.86 -10.20
CA TRP A 40 18.10 17.12 -9.56
C TRP A 40 19.30 17.83 -8.90
N LEU A 41 20.46 17.19 -8.83
CA LEU A 41 21.68 17.79 -8.28
C LEU A 41 22.44 18.58 -9.35
N GLU A 42 22.45 18.11 -10.60
CA GLU A 42 22.95 18.87 -11.75
C GLU A 42 22.22 20.20 -11.95
N SER A 43 20.92 20.24 -11.60
CA SER A 43 20.11 21.47 -11.70
C SER A 43 20.39 22.52 -10.62
N VAL A 44 21.21 22.20 -9.61
CA VAL A 44 21.61 23.13 -8.55
C VAL A 44 22.83 23.93 -9.02
N PRO A 45 22.70 25.24 -9.32
CA PRO A 45 23.81 26.02 -9.88
C PRO A 45 25.06 26.01 -9.00
N ASP A 46 26.23 25.79 -9.61
CA ASP A 46 27.54 25.85 -8.94
C ASP A 46 27.91 27.26 -8.44
N GLU A 47 27.21 28.30 -8.90
CA GLU A 47 27.57 29.72 -8.73
C GLU A 47 27.51 30.22 -7.27
N GLU A 48 26.83 29.52 -6.36
CA GLU A 48 26.81 29.88 -4.93
C GLU A 48 28.13 29.58 -4.19
N VAL A 49 29.11 28.96 -4.84
CA VAL A 49 30.46 28.78 -4.29
C VAL A 49 31.22 30.12 -4.16
N GLN A 50 30.82 31.17 -4.88
CA GLN A 50 31.56 32.46 -4.89
C GLN A 50 31.10 33.51 -3.87
N HIS A 51 29.89 33.40 -3.30
CA HIS A 51 29.32 34.49 -2.47
C HIS A 51 29.06 34.14 -1.01
N GLY A 52 29.64 33.04 -0.49
CA GLY A 52 29.93 32.83 0.93
C GLY A 52 28.77 32.92 1.94
N ARG A 53 27.53 33.08 1.48
CA ARG A 53 26.39 33.39 2.36
C ARG A 53 25.50 32.20 2.66
N HIS A 54 25.49 31.15 1.84
CA HIS A 54 25.04 29.80 2.21
C HIS A 54 26.02 28.77 1.61
N ARG A 55 26.42 27.74 2.38
CA ARG A 55 27.37 26.71 1.89
C ARG A 55 26.63 25.84 0.87
N SER A 56 26.96 25.94 -0.42
CA SER A 56 26.46 25.09 -1.53
C SER A 56 26.38 23.60 -1.15
N PHE A 57 27.35 23.13 -0.37
CA PHE A 57 27.40 21.82 0.28
C PHE A 57 26.06 21.42 0.95
N ARG A 58 25.45 22.30 1.75
CA ARG A 58 24.20 22.01 2.48
C ARG A 58 23.00 21.82 1.56
N LEU A 59 22.97 22.51 0.42
CA LEU A 59 21.87 22.39 -0.54
C LEU A 59 21.98 21.07 -1.29
N ARG A 60 23.21 20.67 -1.68
CA ARG A 60 23.50 19.37 -2.26
C ARG A 60 23.22 18.22 -1.29
N ASP A 61 23.61 18.34 -0.02
CA ASP A 61 23.30 17.35 1.01
C ASP A 61 21.78 17.17 1.17
N ARG A 62 21.03 18.27 1.24
CA ARG A 62 19.56 18.23 1.30
C ARG A 62 18.94 17.60 0.06
N ALA A 63 19.47 17.92 -1.12
CA ALA A 63 19.02 17.32 -2.37
C ALA A 63 19.34 15.82 -2.43
N ARG A 64 20.49 15.37 -1.89
CA ARG A 64 20.80 13.95 -1.72
C ARG A 64 19.83 13.27 -0.75
N GLN A 65 19.27 14.01 0.20
CA GLN A 65 18.26 13.57 1.17
C GLN A 65 16.83 13.99 0.80
N LYS A 66 16.53 14.24 -0.50
CA LYS A 66 15.23 14.77 -0.97
C LYS A 66 14.00 14.05 -0.41
N PHE A 67 14.12 12.76 -0.09
CA PHE A 67 13.03 11.92 0.39
C PHE A 67 13.20 11.45 1.85
N SER A 68 14.14 12.04 2.62
CA SER A 68 14.33 11.69 4.03
C SER A 68 13.10 11.98 4.90
N ASP A 69 12.28 12.95 4.47
CA ASP A 69 11.08 13.40 5.18
C ASP A 69 9.82 12.57 4.84
N VAL A 70 9.98 11.42 4.16
CA VAL A 70 8.86 10.49 3.93
C VAL A 70 8.31 10.03 5.28
N LEU A 71 7.06 10.39 5.54
CA LEU A 71 6.41 10.18 6.85
C LEU A 71 6.07 8.72 7.12
N GLU A 72 5.74 7.98 6.06
CA GLU A 72 5.33 6.58 6.17
C GLU A 72 5.86 5.77 4.99
N ILE A 73 6.39 4.58 5.28
CA ILE A 73 6.87 3.63 4.28
C ILE A 73 6.25 2.27 4.56
N SER A 74 5.61 1.69 3.54
CA SER A 74 5.14 0.32 3.55
C SER A 74 5.80 -0.52 2.46
N ALA A 75 5.81 -1.84 2.68
CA ALA A 75 6.33 -2.80 1.74
C ALA A 75 5.47 -4.05 1.66
N VAL A 76 5.54 -4.72 0.52
CA VAL A 76 5.07 -6.10 0.34
C VAL A 76 6.22 -6.92 -0.19
N GLU A 77 6.43 -8.09 0.39
CA GLU A 77 7.53 -8.97 0.02
C GLU A 77 7.15 -10.43 0.25
N ILE A 78 7.22 -11.22 -0.82
CA ILE A 78 6.82 -12.63 -0.82
C ILE A 78 7.89 -13.52 -0.17
N ASN A 79 9.18 -13.15 -0.30
CA ASN A 79 10.28 -13.87 0.32
C ASN A 79 10.49 -13.43 1.78
N ILE A 80 10.11 -14.31 2.71
CA ILE A 80 10.22 -14.10 4.16
C ILE A 80 11.66 -13.79 4.58
N GLU A 81 12.68 -14.30 3.89
CA GLU A 81 14.09 -14.03 4.22
C GLU A 81 14.46 -12.55 4.11
N HIS A 82 13.72 -11.80 3.28
CA HIS A 82 13.98 -10.38 3.09
C HIS A 82 13.29 -9.50 4.15
N HIS A 83 12.34 -10.05 4.91
CA HIS A 83 11.60 -9.31 5.94
C HIS A 83 12.50 -8.82 7.08
N ALA A 84 13.61 -9.52 7.36
CA ALA A 84 14.61 -9.05 8.32
C ALA A 84 15.21 -7.70 7.90
N ASN A 85 15.62 -7.57 6.64
CA ASN A 85 16.17 -6.32 6.09
C ASN A 85 15.11 -5.20 6.10
N LEU A 86 13.86 -5.51 5.75
CA LEU A 86 12.77 -4.53 5.76
C LEU A 86 12.46 -4.03 7.19
N LYS A 87 12.58 -4.88 8.20
CA LYS A 87 12.43 -4.49 9.61
C LYS A 87 13.57 -3.61 10.09
N GLU A 88 14.81 -3.89 9.70
CA GLU A 88 15.96 -3.02 10.00
C GLU A 88 15.79 -1.63 9.38
N LEU A 89 15.18 -1.56 8.20
CA LEU A 89 14.82 -0.31 7.55
C LEU A 89 13.58 0.36 8.18
N ASP A 90 12.99 -0.16 9.26
CA ASP A 90 11.79 0.39 9.92
C ASP A 90 10.65 0.65 8.91
N VAL A 91 10.29 -0.40 8.16
CA VAL A 91 9.24 -0.41 7.14
C VAL A 91 8.06 -1.25 7.58
N LYS A 92 6.84 -0.77 7.34
CA LYS A 92 5.62 -1.53 7.62
C LYS A 92 5.37 -2.56 6.52
N VAL A 93 5.51 -3.84 6.85
CA VAL A 93 5.10 -4.92 5.92
C VAL A 93 3.58 -5.04 5.97
N ILE A 94 2.89 -4.76 4.87
CA ILE A 94 1.41 -4.70 4.81
C ILE A 94 0.78 -5.98 4.21
N GLY A 95 1.58 -6.84 3.59
CA GLY A 95 1.17 -8.11 3.00
C GLY A 95 2.37 -8.97 2.62
N TYR A 96 2.10 -10.21 2.18
CA TYR A 96 3.13 -11.16 1.73
C TYR A 96 3.16 -11.24 0.21
N ASP A 97 2.06 -11.66 -0.42
CA ASP A 97 1.87 -11.56 -1.86
C ASP A 97 1.20 -10.23 -2.21
N PHE A 98 1.78 -9.49 -3.15
CA PHE A 98 1.22 -8.22 -3.60
C PHE A 98 -0.08 -8.40 -4.37
N LEU A 99 -0.20 -9.46 -5.16
CA LEU A 99 -1.41 -9.70 -5.95
C LEU A 99 -2.62 -10.05 -5.06
N ASP A 100 -2.38 -10.43 -3.79
CA ASP A 100 -3.41 -10.65 -2.78
C ASP A 100 -3.77 -9.40 -1.95
N VAL A 101 -3.02 -8.30 -2.10
CA VAL A 101 -3.35 -7.05 -1.42
C VAL A 101 -4.64 -6.48 -2.00
N SER A 102 -5.56 -6.07 -1.14
CA SER A 102 -6.90 -5.61 -1.53
C SER A 102 -7.08 -4.10 -1.47
N SER A 103 -6.14 -3.35 -0.88
CA SER A 103 -6.25 -1.89 -0.73
C SER A 103 -4.89 -1.23 -0.61
N LEU A 104 -4.72 -0.09 -1.30
CA LEU A 104 -3.65 0.89 -1.09
C LEU A 104 -4.26 2.30 -0.94
N ALA A 105 -5.46 2.40 -0.36
CA ALA A 105 -6.29 3.60 -0.41
C ALA A 105 -5.63 4.87 0.15
N THR A 106 -4.67 4.75 1.06
CA THR A 106 -3.97 5.87 1.71
C THR A 106 -2.59 6.18 1.12
N VAL A 107 -2.06 5.28 0.29
CA VAL A 107 -0.74 5.39 -0.35
C VAL A 107 -0.79 6.50 -1.40
N GLY A 108 0.16 7.42 -1.34
CA GLY A 108 0.27 8.52 -2.30
C GLY A 108 1.36 8.32 -3.36
N SER A 109 2.28 7.40 -3.12
CA SER A 109 3.41 7.12 -4.00
C SER A 109 3.71 5.63 -3.98
N VAL A 110 3.74 5.00 -5.15
CA VAL A 110 4.12 3.61 -5.34
C VAL A 110 5.40 3.57 -6.16
N ILE A 111 6.43 2.90 -5.67
CA ILE A 111 7.67 2.65 -6.41
C ILE A 111 7.90 1.14 -6.46
N MET A 112 8.11 0.57 -7.64
CA MET A 112 8.23 -0.89 -7.75
C MET A 112 9.22 -1.35 -8.82
N ASN A 113 9.94 -2.42 -8.51
CA ASN A 113 10.71 -3.21 -9.47
C ASN A 113 10.23 -4.66 -9.40
N PRO A 114 9.03 -4.96 -9.94
CA PRO A 114 8.43 -6.29 -9.83
C PRO A 114 9.21 -7.32 -10.66
N PRO A 115 9.03 -8.63 -10.38
CA PRO A 115 9.53 -9.69 -11.25
C PRO A 115 9.08 -9.47 -12.70
N PHE A 116 10.00 -9.53 -13.67
CA PHE A 116 9.68 -9.19 -15.07
C PHE A 116 8.56 -10.03 -15.68
N ALA A 117 8.38 -11.28 -15.24
CA ALA A 117 7.31 -12.16 -15.71
C ALA A 117 5.90 -11.61 -15.40
N ASP A 118 5.73 -10.95 -14.26
CA ASP A 118 4.44 -10.46 -13.77
C ASP A 118 4.38 -8.92 -13.65
N GLY A 119 5.38 -8.22 -14.19
CA GLY A 119 5.49 -6.77 -14.05
C GLY A 119 4.26 -6.01 -14.54
N VAL A 120 3.63 -6.42 -15.64
CA VAL A 120 2.38 -5.81 -16.13
C VAL A 120 1.25 -5.99 -15.13
N LYS A 121 1.09 -7.19 -14.57
CA LYS A 121 0.03 -7.48 -13.60
C LYS A 121 0.22 -6.65 -12.34
N HIS A 122 1.45 -6.52 -11.83
CA HIS A 122 1.75 -5.70 -10.66
C HIS A 122 1.40 -4.22 -10.91
N VAL A 123 1.76 -3.67 -12.06
CA VAL A 123 1.45 -2.26 -12.37
C VAL A 123 -0.06 -2.03 -12.46
N LEU A 124 -0.79 -2.93 -13.14
CA LEU A 124 -2.25 -2.85 -13.24
C LEU A 124 -2.93 -3.02 -11.86
N HIS A 125 -2.44 -3.95 -11.06
CA HIS A 125 -2.95 -4.19 -9.71
C HIS A 125 -2.75 -2.97 -8.83
N ALA A 126 -1.54 -2.39 -8.81
CA ALA A 126 -1.27 -1.14 -8.10
C ALA A 126 -2.20 -0.01 -8.57
N TRP A 127 -2.39 0.13 -9.88
CA TRP A 127 -3.31 1.11 -10.45
C TRP A 127 -4.75 0.90 -9.96
N ASP A 128 -5.20 -0.34 -9.84
CA ASP A 128 -6.55 -0.66 -9.40
C ASP A 128 -6.74 -0.40 -7.89
N LEU A 129 -5.71 -0.63 -7.08
CA LEU A 129 -5.76 -0.47 -5.63
C LEU A 129 -5.58 0.96 -5.12
N VAL A 130 -4.79 1.80 -5.80
CA VAL A 130 -4.57 3.18 -5.36
C VAL A 130 -5.79 4.05 -5.65
N TYR A 131 -6.09 4.98 -4.75
CA TYR A 131 -7.14 5.97 -4.98
C TYR A 131 -6.59 7.21 -5.69
N ASP A 132 -5.52 7.77 -5.12
CA ASP A 132 -4.95 9.05 -5.53
C ASP A 132 -3.43 9.05 -5.32
N ALA A 133 -2.68 8.58 -6.34
CA ALA A 133 -1.26 8.27 -6.19
C ALA A 133 -0.45 8.44 -7.48
N GLU A 134 0.86 8.62 -7.33
CA GLU A 134 1.83 8.42 -8.41
C GLU A 134 2.39 7.01 -8.35
N ILE A 135 2.52 6.35 -9.51
CA ILE A 135 3.12 5.01 -9.62
C ILE A 135 4.36 5.11 -10.52
N VAL A 136 5.49 4.62 -10.03
CA VAL A 136 6.73 4.51 -10.78
C VAL A 136 7.17 3.05 -10.80
N ALA A 137 7.26 2.47 -12.00
CA ALA A 137 7.57 1.06 -12.17
C ALA A 137 8.66 0.84 -13.22
N ILE A 138 9.50 -0.16 -13.01
CA ILE A 138 10.39 -0.70 -14.04
C ILE A 138 9.90 -2.09 -14.43
N ILE A 139 9.62 -2.30 -15.71
CA ILE A 139 9.24 -3.60 -16.27
C ILE A 139 10.02 -3.89 -17.55
N ASN A 140 9.91 -5.12 -18.08
CA ASN A 140 10.49 -5.46 -19.38
C ASN A 140 9.86 -4.61 -20.50
N ALA A 141 10.68 -3.94 -21.33
CA ALA A 141 10.24 -3.06 -22.42
C ALA A 141 9.38 -3.75 -23.47
N GLU A 142 9.58 -5.05 -23.71
CA GLU A 142 8.79 -5.86 -24.63
C GLU A 142 7.30 -5.86 -24.24
N SER A 143 6.99 -5.71 -22.95
CA SER A 143 5.61 -5.62 -22.47
C SER A 143 4.84 -4.42 -23.03
N ILE A 144 5.56 -3.35 -23.37
CA ILE A 144 5.00 -2.11 -23.93
C ILE A 144 5.14 -2.11 -25.46
N LYS A 145 6.28 -2.53 -25.99
CA LYS A 145 6.55 -2.57 -27.44
C LYS A 145 5.72 -3.61 -28.18
N ASN A 146 5.33 -4.68 -27.50
CA ASN A 146 4.50 -5.76 -28.05
C ASN A 146 3.28 -6.04 -27.16
N PRO A 147 2.22 -5.20 -27.24
CA PRO A 147 1.01 -5.34 -26.43
C PRO A 147 0.02 -6.35 -27.01
N TYR A 148 0.42 -7.63 -27.08
CA TYR A 148 -0.42 -8.68 -27.66
C TYR A 148 -1.56 -9.15 -26.72
N SER A 149 -1.36 -9.07 -25.40
CA SER A 149 -2.34 -9.48 -24.39
C SER A 149 -3.27 -8.33 -23.98
N GLN A 150 -4.43 -8.68 -23.42
CA GLN A 150 -5.39 -7.68 -22.92
C GLN A 150 -4.76 -6.78 -21.85
N ASP A 151 -4.02 -7.36 -20.90
CA ASP A 151 -3.36 -6.61 -19.83
C ASP A 151 -2.30 -5.64 -20.35
N ARG A 152 -1.50 -6.07 -21.34
CA ARG A 152 -0.50 -5.17 -21.95
C ARG A 152 -1.17 -4.02 -22.70
N ARG A 153 -2.23 -4.29 -23.46
CA ARG A 153 -3.02 -3.24 -24.13
C ARG A 153 -3.60 -2.26 -23.11
N ARG A 154 -4.21 -2.78 -22.03
CA ARG A 154 -4.73 -1.97 -20.92
C ARG A 154 -3.64 -1.09 -20.31
N LEU A 155 -2.45 -1.62 -20.07
CA LEU A 155 -1.34 -0.85 -19.53
C LEU A 155 -0.89 0.27 -20.48
N VAL A 156 -0.77 -0.02 -21.78
CA VAL A 156 -0.44 1.01 -22.79
C VAL A 156 -1.48 2.13 -22.80
N GLU A 157 -2.77 1.80 -22.81
CA GLU A 157 -3.84 2.80 -22.74
C GLU A 157 -3.78 3.64 -21.45
N LEU A 158 -3.44 3.02 -20.31
CA LEU A 158 -3.27 3.75 -19.05
C LEU A 158 -2.09 4.70 -19.10
N ILE A 159 -0.96 4.28 -19.68
CA ILE A 159 0.21 5.14 -19.87
C ILE A 159 -0.14 6.34 -20.74
N GLU A 160 -0.83 6.12 -21.86
CA GLU A 160 -1.25 7.20 -22.78
C GLU A 160 -2.16 8.23 -22.09
N LYS A 161 -3.07 7.78 -21.23
CA LYS A 161 -4.07 8.65 -20.57
C LYS A 161 -3.55 9.34 -19.32
N HIS A 162 -2.65 8.68 -18.58
CA HIS A 162 -2.34 9.07 -17.20
C HIS A 162 -0.85 9.22 -16.94
N GLY A 163 0.03 9.04 -17.92
CA GLY A 163 1.43 8.85 -17.62
C GLY A 163 2.39 9.03 -18.78
N THR A 164 3.59 8.49 -18.59
CA THR A 164 4.66 8.44 -19.57
C THR A 164 5.46 7.14 -19.43
N VAL A 165 6.16 6.77 -20.50
CA VAL A 165 7.11 5.66 -20.51
C VAL A 165 8.42 6.11 -21.13
N GLU A 166 9.53 5.68 -20.53
CA GLU A 166 10.88 5.88 -21.03
C GLU A 166 11.55 4.51 -21.21
N PHE A 167 12.17 4.29 -22.36
CA PHE A 167 12.90 3.04 -22.64
C PHE A 167 14.37 3.23 -22.30
N LEU A 168 14.89 2.36 -21.45
CA LEU A 168 16.27 2.37 -21.01
C LEU A 168 16.92 1.05 -21.43
N GLN A 169 18.07 1.13 -22.10
CA GLN A 169 18.91 -0.05 -22.31
C GLN A 169 19.59 -0.38 -20.99
N SER A 170 19.28 -1.55 -20.43
CA SER A 170 19.90 -1.97 -19.17
C SER A 170 21.17 -2.77 -19.42
N GLN A 171 22.25 -2.36 -18.78
CA GLN A 171 23.41 -3.21 -18.51
C GLN A 171 23.18 -3.85 -17.13
N PHE A 172 22.28 -4.83 -17.02
CA PHE A 172 22.26 -5.69 -15.83
C PHE A 172 23.49 -6.61 -15.90
N ALA A 173 24.65 -6.08 -15.54
CA ALA A 173 25.89 -6.83 -15.47
C ALA A 173 26.03 -7.47 -14.09
N SER A 174 25.84 -8.79 -14.03
CA SER A 174 26.47 -9.62 -12.99
C SER A 174 26.64 -11.07 -13.45
N ASP A 175 27.91 -11.44 -13.63
CA ASP A 175 28.55 -12.77 -13.51
C ASP A 175 27.71 -14.06 -13.61
N VAL A 176 26.84 -14.19 -14.62
CA VAL A 176 26.25 -15.49 -14.99
C VAL A 176 26.16 -15.57 -16.52
N GLU A 177 26.55 -16.73 -17.08
CA GLU A 177 26.79 -17.08 -18.50
C GLU A 177 25.61 -16.87 -19.50
N ARG A 178 24.63 -16.02 -19.23
CA ARG A 178 23.60 -15.60 -20.19
C ARG A 178 23.25 -14.12 -20.03
N THR A 179 24.13 -13.25 -20.53
CA THR A 179 23.85 -11.82 -20.73
C THR A 179 22.91 -11.62 -21.92
N THR A 180 21.61 -11.72 -21.70
CA THR A 180 20.64 -11.07 -22.59
C THR A 180 20.56 -9.60 -22.19
N GLU A 181 20.87 -8.68 -23.11
CA GLU A 181 20.60 -7.26 -22.93
C GLU A 181 19.09 -7.06 -22.75
N VAL A 182 18.65 -6.90 -21.49
CA VAL A 182 17.24 -6.67 -21.19
C VAL A 182 16.98 -5.18 -21.28
N GLU A 183 16.30 -4.75 -22.34
CA GLU A 183 15.75 -3.42 -22.42
C GLU A 183 14.55 -3.28 -21.45
N VAL A 184 14.52 -2.19 -20.68
CA VAL A 184 13.48 -1.94 -19.67
C VAL A 184 12.64 -0.72 -20.02
N ALA A 185 11.39 -0.72 -19.58
CA ALA A 185 10.49 0.41 -19.62
C ALA A 185 10.33 1.00 -18.21
N LEU A 186 10.74 2.25 -18.04
CA LEU A 186 10.47 3.06 -16.86
C LEU A 186 9.14 3.77 -17.05
N ILE A 187 8.12 3.29 -16.36
CA ILE A 187 6.75 3.78 -16.42
C ILE A 187 6.53 4.78 -15.28
N TYR A 188 5.86 5.89 -15.60
CA TYR A 188 5.28 6.82 -14.64
C TYR A 188 3.78 6.91 -14.90
N LEU A 189 2.95 6.74 -13.89
CA LEU A 189 1.51 6.96 -13.95
C LEU A 189 1.09 7.92 -12.84
N ASP A 190 0.18 8.82 -13.18
CA ASP A 190 -0.47 9.72 -12.25
C ASP A 190 -1.98 9.43 -12.19
N LYS A 191 -2.42 8.78 -11.10
CA LYS A 191 -3.84 8.60 -10.81
C LYS A 191 -4.36 9.80 -10.03
N VAL A 192 -5.36 10.46 -10.62
CA VAL A 192 -6.18 11.49 -9.97
C VAL A 192 -7.63 11.01 -10.06
N PRO A 193 -8.39 10.98 -8.94
CA PRO A 193 -9.78 10.55 -8.96
C PRO A 193 -10.63 11.48 -9.85
N GLY A 194 -11.44 10.87 -10.72
CA GLY A 194 -12.10 11.54 -11.84
C GLY A 194 -13.24 12.49 -11.50
N LYS A 195 -13.69 12.55 -10.24
CA LYS A 195 -14.62 13.54 -9.65
C LYS A 195 -14.70 13.30 -8.15
N TYR A 196 -14.54 14.36 -7.35
CA TYR A 196 -14.95 14.36 -5.95
C TYR A 196 -16.49 14.37 -5.91
N LEU A 197 -17.08 13.32 -5.31
CA LEU A 197 -18.50 12.97 -5.25
C LEU A 197 -19.25 12.77 -6.59
N ASP A 198 -19.51 11.50 -6.92
CA ASP A 198 -20.74 11.08 -7.60
C ASP A 198 -21.60 10.27 -6.60
N MET A 199 -22.66 10.90 -6.08
CA MET A 199 -23.54 10.33 -5.05
C MET A 199 -24.33 9.11 -5.55
N ASP A 200 -24.54 8.98 -6.87
CA ASP A 200 -25.30 7.87 -7.45
C ASP A 200 -24.45 6.58 -7.51
N THR A 201 -23.12 6.72 -7.66
CA THR A 201 -22.20 5.57 -7.61
C THR A 201 -22.09 5.01 -6.18
N LEU A 202 -22.04 5.89 -5.17
CA LEU A 202 -21.99 5.56 -3.73
C LEU A 202 -23.20 4.75 -3.26
N LEU A 203 -24.42 5.15 -3.65
CA LEU A 203 -25.64 4.44 -3.25
C LEU A 203 -25.78 3.08 -3.94
N SER A 204 -25.21 2.92 -5.14
CA SER A 204 -25.24 1.66 -5.88
C SER A 204 -24.35 0.57 -5.28
N GLY A 205 -23.20 0.94 -4.69
CA GLY A 205 -22.29 0.04 -3.97
C GLY A 205 -22.82 -0.41 -2.61
N LEU A 206 -23.57 0.46 -1.92
CA LEU A 206 -24.21 0.16 -0.63
C LEU A 206 -25.38 -0.83 -0.72
N LEU A 207 -26.02 -0.94 -1.89
CA LEU A 207 -27.22 -1.75 -2.12
C LEU A 207 -26.93 -3.16 -2.63
N LYS A 208 -25.68 -3.47 -3.00
CA LYS A 208 -25.29 -4.80 -3.44
C LYS A 208 -24.16 -5.32 -2.55
N GLY A 209 -24.57 -6.10 -1.55
CA GLY A 209 -23.70 -7.10 -0.92
C GLY A 209 -23.28 -8.11 -1.97
N ASP A 210 -22.29 -7.75 -2.78
CA ASP A 210 -21.79 -8.59 -3.85
C ASP A 210 -21.11 -9.80 -3.21
N SER A 211 -21.62 -10.96 -3.59
CA SER A 211 -21.36 -12.25 -2.98
C SER A 211 -20.00 -12.81 -3.41
N ARG A 212 -18.92 -12.04 -3.27
CA ARG A 212 -17.56 -12.55 -3.40
C ARG A 212 -17.18 -13.23 -2.09
N ARG A 213 -17.84 -14.37 -1.82
CA ARG A 213 -17.43 -15.33 -0.81
C ARG A 213 -16.14 -15.98 -1.31
N THR A 214 -14.99 -15.51 -0.85
CA THR A 214 -13.85 -16.42 -0.74
C THR A 214 -14.27 -17.55 0.20
N GLU A 215 -14.32 -18.77 -0.32
CA GLU A 215 -14.66 -19.94 0.49
C GLU A 215 -13.60 -20.12 1.56
N ILE A 216 -13.99 -19.84 2.80
CA ILE A 216 -13.13 -19.99 3.96
C ILE A 216 -13.11 -21.47 4.29
N ASP A 217 -11.90 -22.03 4.49
CA ASP A 217 -11.71 -23.41 4.92
C ASP A 217 -12.60 -23.72 6.16
N PRO A 218 -13.56 -24.65 6.04
CA PRO A 218 -14.42 -25.08 7.14
C PRO A 218 -13.66 -25.52 8.41
N GLU A 219 -12.42 -25.97 8.27
CA GLU A 219 -11.57 -26.37 9.41
C GLU A 219 -11.19 -25.17 10.29
N VAL A 220 -10.92 -24.00 9.69
CA VAL A 220 -10.54 -22.77 10.42
C VAL A 220 -11.70 -22.26 11.27
N TRP A 221 -12.91 -22.26 10.71
CA TRP A 221 -14.14 -21.89 11.42
C TRP A 221 -14.40 -22.78 12.64
N THR A 222 -14.28 -24.09 12.44
CA THR A 222 -14.57 -25.10 13.46
C THR A 222 -13.52 -25.08 14.58
N ALA A 223 -12.25 -24.87 14.22
CA ALA A 223 -11.16 -24.76 15.17
C ALA A 223 -11.36 -23.57 16.12
N LEU A 224 -11.70 -22.39 15.57
CA LEU A 224 -11.82 -21.15 16.33
C LEU A 224 -13.25 -20.83 16.83
N ALA A 225 -14.26 -21.66 16.53
CA ALA A 225 -15.65 -21.41 16.94
C ALA A 225 -16.16 -20.00 16.56
N LEU A 226 -15.67 -19.45 15.44
CA LEU A 226 -16.13 -18.16 14.92
C LEU A 226 -17.48 -18.37 14.20
N PRO A 227 -18.44 -17.43 14.27
CA PRO A 227 -19.70 -17.54 13.53
C PRO A 227 -19.45 -17.58 12.01
N THR A 228 -20.14 -18.44 11.27
CA THR A 228 -19.86 -18.81 9.84
C THR A 228 -19.74 -17.64 8.85
N ASN A 229 -20.24 -16.43 9.20
CA ASN A 229 -20.14 -15.22 8.37
C ASN A 229 -19.39 -14.06 9.03
N PHE A 230 -18.82 -14.23 10.23
CA PHE A 230 -18.30 -13.12 11.04
C PHE A 230 -17.18 -12.32 10.36
N ILE A 231 -16.23 -13.02 9.74
CA ILE A 231 -15.10 -12.39 9.03
C ILE A 231 -15.61 -11.60 7.82
N ASN A 232 -16.49 -12.20 7.03
CA ASN A 232 -17.09 -11.55 5.86
C ASN A 232 -17.94 -10.34 6.26
N ASP A 233 -18.74 -10.44 7.32
CA ASP A 233 -19.54 -9.32 7.82
C ASP A 233 -18.65 -8.18 8.36
N THR A 234 -17.55 -8.52 9.05
CA THR A 234 -16.59 -7.53 9.55
C THR A 234 -15.87 -6.84 8.40
N PHE A 235 -15.46 -7.60 7.38
CA PHE A 235 -14.83 -7.08 6.18
C PHE A 235 -15.78 -6.18 5.39
N TYR A 236 -17.02 -6.63 5.17
CA TYR A 236 -18.04 -5.83 4.49
C TYR A 236 -18.30 -4.49 5.20
N ARG A 237 -18.45 -4.50 6.53
CA ARG A 237 -18.63 -3.27 7.33
C ARG A 237 -17.41 -2.36 7.27
N PHE A 238 -16.20 -2.93 7.25
CA PHE A 238 -14.97 -2.17 7.10
C PHE A 238 -14.95 -1.44 5.75
N GLU A 239 -15.20 -2.15 4.65
CA GLU A 239 -15.24 -1.58 3.29
C GLU A 239 -16.26 -0.43 3.19
N GLN A 240 -17.49 -0.64 3.68
CA GLN A 240 -18.52 0.40 3.71
C GLN A 240 -18.10 1.61 4.55
N ALA A 241 -17.45 1.38 5.69
CA ALA A 241 -16.96 2.46 6.54
C ALA A 241 -15.81 3.23 5.89
N VAL A 242 -14.94 2.55 5.14
CA VAL A 242 -13.85 3.16 4.37
C VAL A 242 -14.40 4.06 3.26
N GLU A 243 -15.40 3.59 2.52
CA GLU A 243 -16.08 4.37 1.49
C GLU A 243 -16.74 5.63 2.09
N ALA A 244 -17.53 5.46 3.15
CA ALA A 244 -18.15 6.59 3.85
C ALA A 244 -17.12 7.56 4.43
N ALA A 245 -16.01 7.05 4.98
CA ALA A 245 -14.93 7.87 5.51
C ALA A 245 -14.29 8.72 4.40
N ARG A 246 -14.12 8.17 3.19
CA ARG A 246 -13.61 8.92 2.03
C ARG A 246 -14.50 10.09 1.69
N THR A 247 -15.79 9.82 1.45
CA THR A 247 -16.77 10.86 1.12
C THR A 247 -16.83 11.93 2.19
N GLY A 248 -16.81 11.52 3.47
CA GLY A 248 -16.78 12.46 4.59
C GLY A 248 -15.53 13.34 4.59
N SER A 249 -14.34 12.76 4.39
CA SER A 249 -13.08 13.52 4.35
C SER A 249 -13.02 14.50 3.18
N GLU A 250 -13.59 14.14 2.03
CA GLU A 250 -13.70 15.02 0.87
C GLU A 250 -14.64 16.19 1.13
N ALA A 251 -15.83 15.90 1.66
CA ALA A 251 -16.81 16.91 2.04
C ALA A 251 -16.26 17.87 3.11
N ASP A 252 -15.59 17.33 4.13
CA ASP A 252 -14.97 18.12 5.19
C ASP A 252 -13.85 19.02 4.65
N ALA A 253 -13.03 18.51 3.73
CA ALA A 253 -11.96 19.31 3.11
C ALA A 253 -12.51 20.46 2.27
N ILE A 254 -13.58 20.23 1.50
CA ILE A 254 -14.28 21.27 0.74
C ILE A 254 -14.89 22.29 1.70
N CYS A 255 -15.60 21.84 2.73
CA CYS A 255 -16.23 22.70 3.73
C CYS A 255 -15.18 23.60 4.42
N ASN A 256 -14.08 23.01 4.89
CA ASN A 256 -12.99 23.76 5.53
C ASN A 256 -12.35 24.76 4.58
N HIS A 257 -12.07 24.36 3.32
CA HIS A 257 -11.49 25.27 2.33
C HIS A 257 -12.40 26.47 2.04
N LEU A 258 -13.71 26.23 1.87
CA LEU A 258 -14.68 27.31 1.67
C LEU A 258 -14.81 28.19 2.92
N ARG A 259 -14.83 27.59 4.12
CA ARG A 259 -14.84 28.32 5.40
C ARG A 259 -13.63 29.25 5.51
N ASP A 260 -12.43 28.75 5.25
CA ASP A 260 -11.20 29.53 5.33
C ASP A 260 -11.20 30.67 4.29
N GLY A 261 -11.86 30.46 3.14
CA GLY A 261 -12.10 31.50 2.13
C GLY A 261 -13.07 32.61 2.58
N LEU A 262 -13.93 32.38 3.57
CA LEU A 262 -14.79 33.41 4.18
C LEU A 262 -13.99 34.32 5.15
N GLY A 263 -12.78 33.92 5.54
CA GLY A 263 -11.94 34.66 6.48
C GLY A 263 -12.19 34.30 7.94
N LEU A 264 -11.58 35.08 8.83
CA LEU A 264 -11.61 34.87 10.28
C LEU A 264 -12.68 35.73 10.96
N THR A 265 -13.22 35.23 12.07
CA THR A 265 -14.04 36.06 12.97
C THR A 265 -13.16 37.03 13.77
N LEU A 266 -13.76 38.07 14.37
CA LEU A 266 -13.03 38.99 15.26
C LEU A 266 -12.40 38.27 16.46
N GLU A 267 -13.08 37.24 16.98
CA GLU A 267 -12.58 36.38 18.06
C GLU A 267 -11.35 35.59 17.60
N ASP A 268 -11.40 35.00 16.40
CA ASP A 268 -10.28 34.26 15.81
C ASP A 268 -9.08 35.18 15.52
N MET A 269 -9.33 36.41 15.07
CA MET A 269 -8.28 37.40 14.82
C MET A 269 -7.56 37.78 16.12
N GLN A 270 -8.31 37.98 17.21
CA GLN A 270 -7.75 38.27 18.52
C GLN A 270 -6.97 37.07 19.08
N ALA A 271 -7.50 35.85 18.92
CA ALA A 271 -6.84 34.63 19.37
C ALA A 271 -5.55 34.34 18.59
N LYS A 272 -5.54 34.58 17.27
CA LYS A 272 -4.37 34.39 16.40
C LYS A 272 -3.40 35.57 16.43
N GLY A 273 -3.79 36.72 17.00
CA GLY A 273 -2.96 37.93 17.05
C GLY A 273 -2.70 38.54 15.67
N VAL A 274 -3.67 38.46 14.76
CA VAL A 274 -3.53 38.89 13.36
C VAL A 274 -4.39 40.13 13.04
N GLY A 275 -3.86 41.04 12.22
CA GLY A 275 -4.55 42.26 11.80
C GLY A 275 -5.49 42.07 10.60
N ASN A 276 -6.19 43.14 10.20
CA ASN A 276 -7.18 43.14 9.10
C ASN A 276 -6.63 42.67 7.74
N ASP A 277 -5.32 42.76 7.52
CA ASP A 277 -4.68 42.35 6.26
C ASP A 277 -4.35 40.85 6.21
N PHE A 278 -4.63 40.10 7.28
CA PHE A 278 -4.38 38.66 7.31
C PHE A 278 -5.37 37.92 6.40
N ARG A 279 -4.82 37.17 5.45
CA ARG A 279 -5.57 36.20 4.65
C ARG A 279 -5.05 34.81 4.98
N GLU A 280 -5.96 33.91 5.32
CA GLU A 280 -5.58 32.51 5.53
C GLU A 280 -5.23 31.89 4.17
N SER A 281 -4.04 31.31 4.07
CA SER A 281 -3.63 30.59 2.87
C SER A 281 -4.48 29.34 2.76
N THR A 282 -5.38 29.31 1.78
CA THR A 282 -6.27 28.18 1.58
C THR A 282 -5.45 27.00 1.06
N GLY A 283 -5.29 25.98 1.90
CA GLY A 283 -4.59 24.75 1.54
C GLY A 283 -5.27 24.01 0.38
N SER A 284 -4.53 23.09 -0.25
CA SER A 284 -5.08 22.22 -1.30
C SER A 284 -6.17 21.32 -0.71
N ILE A 285 -7.41 21.44 -1.22
CA ILE A 285 -8.57 20.59 -0.86
C ILE A 285 -8.17 19.12 -0.89
N ARG A 286 -7.49 18.72 -1.98
CA ARG A 286 -7.02 17.36 -2.19
C ARG A 286 -6.06 16.87 -1.11
N SER A 287 -5.08 17.70 -0.72
CA SER A 287 -4.15 17.34 0.36
C SER A 287 -4.90 17.18 1.68
N SER A 288 -5.78 18.13 2.01
CA SER A 288 -6.57 18.10 3.24
C SER A 288 -7.48 16.88 3.30
N ALA A 289 -8.15 16.54 2.20
CA ALA A 289 -9.01 15.36 2.11
C ALA A 289 -8.24 14.06 2.34
N ASN A 290 -7.06 13.93 1.71
CA ASN A 290 -6.21 12.75 1.89
C ASN A 290 -5.64 12.64 3.31
N ASP A 291 -5.21 13.75 3.90
CA ASP A 291 -4.68 13.77 5.28
C ASP A 291 -5.76 13.41 6.30
N GLU A 292 -6.99 13.89 6.13
CA GLU A 292 -8.13 13.52 6.98
C GLU A 292 -8.56 12.06 6.78
N PHE A 293 -8.64 11.61 5.53
CA PHE A 293 -8.99 10.22 5.23
C PHE A 293 -7.98 9.24 5.84
N ARG A 294 -6.68 9.55 5.77
CA ARG A 294 -5.62 8.72 6.38
C ARG A 294 -5.86 8.47 7.86
N LYS A 295 -6.26 9.50 8.62
CA LYS A 295 -6.56 9.37 10.05
C LYS A 295 -7.75 8.45 10.29
N ARG A 296 -8.83 8.64 9.53
CA ARG A 296 -10.05 7.81 9.61
C ARG A 296 -9.76 6.36 9.24
N TYR A 297 -9.03 6.15 8.14
CA TYR A 297 -8.64 4.82 7.68
C TYR A 297 -7.82 4.07 8.74
N ALA A 298 -6.84 4.73 9.36
CA ALA A 298 -6.02 4.12 10.41
C ALA A 298 -6.86 3.67 11.62
N ASP A 299 -7.83 4.49 12.05
CA ASP A 299 -8.77 4.13 13.13
C ASP A 299 -9.69 2.97 12.73
N LEU A 300 -10.28 2.99 11.52
CA LEU A 300 -11.12 1.92 11.01
C LEU A 300 -10.35 0.59 10.92
N LYS A 301 -9.14 0.61 10.37
CA LYS A 301 -8.27 -0.56 10.23
C LYS A 301 -7.95 -1.16 11.60
N LYS A 302 -7.59 -0.31 12.57
CA LYS A 302 -7.33 -0.72 13.95
C LYS A 302 -8.56 -1.35 14.60
N ARG A 303 -9.75 -0.78 14.41
CA ARG A 303 -11.02 -1.33 14.93
C ARG A 303 -11.36 -2.69 14.31
N ALA A 304 -11.19 -2.82 13.00
CA ALA A 304 -11.47 -4.05 12.28
C ALA A 304 -10.56 -5.19 12.75
N TRP A 305 -9.25 -4.95 12.83
CA TRP A 305 -8.31 -5.92 13.41
C TRP A 305 -8.60 -6.23 14.88
N ALA A 306 -8.88 -5.22 15.72
CA ALA A 306 -9.23 -5.45 17.11
C ALA A 306 -10.51 -6.30 17.25
N GLN A 307 -11.45 -6.20 16.32
CA GLN A 307 -12.65 -7.02 16.30
C GLN A 307 -12.35 -8.49 15.97
N ILE A 308 -11.48 -8.76 15.00
CA ILE A 308 -11.00 -10.12 14.68
C ILE A 308 -10.20 -10.70 15.85
N ILE A 309 -9.24 -9.94 16.37
CA ILE A 309 -8.36 -10.39 17.47
C ILE A 309 -9.17 -10.69 18.73
N ARG A 310 -10.08 -9.80 19.16
CA ARG A 310 -10.92 -10.08 20.33
C ARG A 310 -11.74 -11.34 20.13
N SER A 311 -12.33 -11.52 18.95
CA SER A 311 -13.18 -12.68 18.67
C SER A 311 -12.37 -13.98 18.64
N SER A 312 -11.13 -13.95 18.15
CA SER A 312 -10.23 -15.11 18.21
C SER A 312 -9.73 -15.38 19.64
N LEU A 313 -9.38 -14.35 20.41
CA LEU A 313 -8.89 -14.46 21.80
C LEU A 313 -9.95 -14.93 22.80
N LEU A 314 -11.22 -14.54 22.58
CA LEU A 314 -12.37 -14.93 23.39
C LEU A 314 -12.71 -16.42 23.28
N THR A 315 -12.06 -17.14 22.37
CA THR A 315 -12.19 -18.59 22.28
C THR A 315 -11.58 -19.25 23.52
N LYS A 316 -12.33 -20.15 24.15
CA LYS A 316 -11.84 -20.96 25.30
C LYS A 316 -10.71 -21.93 24.92
N LYS A 317 -10.36 -22.00 23.63
CA LYS A 317 -9.41 -22.95 23.05
C LYS A 317 -7.97 -22.42 22.98
N LEU A 318 -7.75 -21.12 23.17
CA LEU A 318 -6.40 -20.54 23.20
C LEU A 318 -5.74 -20.65 24.59
N SER A 319 -4.46 -21.01 24.61
CA SER A 319 -3.66 -21.02 25.84
C SER A 319 -3.33 -19.59 26.31
N ASN A 320 -3.09 -19.40 27.62
CA ASN A 320 -2.68 -18.10 28.17
C ASN A 320 -1.37 -17.57 27.53
N GLN A 321 -0.47 -18.47 27.13
CA GLN A 321 0.77 -18.10 26.45
C GLN A 321 0.50 -17.60 25.02
N ALA A 322 -0.41 -18.23 24.28
CA ALA A 322 -0.82 -17.79 22.95
C ALA A 322 -1.50 -16.41 23.00
N ARG A 323 -2.36 -16.18 24.00
CA ARG A 323 -3.01 -14.87 24.22
C ARG A 323 -1.99 -13.75 24.44
N LYS A 324 -1.03 -13.95 25.37
CA LYS A 324 0.04 -12.96 25.62
C LYS A 324 0.90 -12.68 24.38
N LYS A 325 1.15 -13.70 23.55
CA LYS A 325 1.93 -13.54 22.30
C LYS A 325 1.18 -12.70 21.26
N ILE A 326 -0.13 -12.92 21.11
CA ILE A 326 -0.99 -12.12 20.23
C ILE A 326 -1.02 -10.67 20.73
N GLU A 327 -1.24 -10.45 22.02
CA GLU A 327 -1.23 -9.12 22.64
C GLU A 327 0.09 -8.38 22.38
N ALA A 328 1.23 -9.04 22.61
CA ALA A 328 2.57 -8.50 22.35
C ALA A 328 2.84 -8.18 20.86
N SER A 329 2.14 -8.87 19.95
CA SER A 329 2.28 -8.70 18.49
C SER A 329 1.15 -7.86 17.88
N SER A 330 0.27 -7.27 18.70
CA SER A 330 -0.92 -6.55 18.20
C SER A 330 -0.56 -5.41 17.27
N GLN A 331 0.52 -4.69 17.56
CA GLN A 331 0.92 -3.54 16.76
C GLN A 331 1.32 -3.96 15.34
N SER A 332 2.12 -5.02 15.19
CA SER A 332 2.48 -5.54 13.86
C SER A 332 1.29 -6.10 13.10
N ILE A 333 0.27 -6.63 13.81
CA ILE A 333 -0.98 -7.08 13.18
C ILE A 333 -1.78 -5.86 12.68
N TYR A 334 -1.82 -4.76 13.42
CA TYR A 334 -2.46 -3.52 12.98
C TYR A 334 -1.76 -2.87 11.79
N ASP A 335 -0.47 -3.13 11.61
CA ASP A 335 0.28 -2.64 10.45
C ASP A 335 -0.12 -3.38 9.17
N LEU A 336 -0.50 -4.67 9.24
CA LEU A 336 -1.02 -5.42 8.10
C LEU A 336 -2.24 -4.74 7.48
N GLU A 337 -2.39 -4.90 6.16
CA GLU A 337 -3.60 -4.47 5.47
C GLU A 337 -4.80 -5.30 5.92
N PHE A 338 -5.96 -4.68 6.12
CA PHE A 338 -7.14 -5.43 6.55
C PHE A 338 -7.81 -6.07 5.34
N SER A 339 -7.39 -7.30 5.03
CA SER A 339 -7.90 -8.10 3.93
C SER A 339 -8.32 -9.48 4.41
N ILE A 340 -9.19 -10.14 3.65
CA ILE A 340 -9.58 -11.53 3.93
C ILE A 340 -8.34 -12.44 3.95
N SER A 341 -7.42 -12.30 2.99
CA SER A 341 -6.18 -13.09 2.92
C SER A 341 -5.30 -12.89 4.17
N ASN A 342 -5.05 -11.64 4.59
CA ASN A 342 -4.26 -11.35 5.78
C ASN A 342 -4.94 -11.86 7.06
N VAL A 343 -6.27 -11.76 7.15
CA VAL A 343 -7.04 -12.34 8.25
C VAL A 343 -6.88 -13.87 8.26
N HIS A 344 -6.95 -14.55 7.11
CA HIS A 344 -6.70 -16.00 7.03
C HIS A 344 -5.29 -16.38 7.47
N GLY A 345 -4.27 -15.70 6.94
CA GLY A 345 -2.88 -15.94 7.31
C GLY A 345 -2.66 -15.79 8.82
N PHE A 346 -3.25 -14.74 9.41
CA PHE A 346 -3.24 -14.55 10.86
C PHE A 346 -3.92 -15.70 11.61
N LEU A 347 -5.17 -16.07 11.25
CA LEU A 347 -5.92 -17.10 11.95
C LEU A 347 -5.28 -18.50 11.79
N ALA A 348 -4.73 -18.82 10.61
CA ALA A 348 -3.98 -20.05 10.38
C ALA A 348 -2.73 -20.12 11.26
N GLY A 349 -1.98 -19.02 11.37
CA GLY A 349 -0.85 -18.90 12.29
C GLY A 349 -1.24 -19.07 13.76
N VAL A 350 -2.40 -18.53 14.15
CA VAL A 350 -2.95 -18.73 15.49
C VAL A 350 -3.29 -20.21 15.75
N ILE A 351 -3.94 -20.89 14.80
CA ILE A 351 -4.26 -22.33 14.91
C ILE A 351 -2.99 -23.17 15.03
N ALA A 352 -1.97 -22.90 14.21
CA ALA A 352 -0.70 -23.61 14.27
C ALA A 352 0.03 -23.46 15.62
N SER A 353 -0.23 -22.36 16.34
CA SER A 353 0.33 -22.11 17.67
C SER A 353 -0.43 -22.80 18.82
N MET A 354 -1.60 -23.41 18.54
CA MET A 354 -2.34 -24.18 19.53
C MET A 354 -1.64 -25.52 19.80
N PRO A 355 -1.72 -26.06 21.03
CA PRO A 355 -1.25 -27.42 21.31
C PRO A 355 -1.96 -28.38 20.34
N ARG A 356 -1.20 -29.29 19.70
CA ARG A 356 -1.73 -30.28 18.74
C ARG A 356 -3.04 -30.87 19.28
N TRP A 357 -4.13 -30.55 18.61
CA TRP A 357 -5.40 -31.21 18.84
C TRP A 357 -5.19 -32.71 18.59
N PRO A 358 -5.51 -33.62 19.52
CA PRO A 358 -5.52 -35.02 19.17
C PRO A 358 -6.61 -35.19 18.12
N LEU A 359 -6.20 -35.43 16.87
CA LEU A 359 -7.07 -35.98 15.83
C LEU A 359 -7.48 -37.38 16.31
N LYS A 360 -8.45 -37.44 17.23
CA LYS A 360 -9.14 -38.67 17.60
C LYS A 360 -10.56 -38.55 17.08
N VAL A 361 -10.84 -39.50 16.18
CA VAL A 361 -12.14 -39.98 15.72
C VAL A 361 -12.76 -39.23 14.52
N LEU A 362 -12.21 -39.53 13.34
CA LEU A 362 -12.97 -39.72 12.10
C LEU A 362 -12.73 -41.14 11.58
N HIS A 363 -12.99 -42.14 12.42
CA HIS A 363 -13.25 -43.51 11.98
C HIS A 363 -14.75 -43.72 12.06
N LEU A 364 -15.51 -43.37 11.02
CA LEU A 364 -16.88 -43.83 10.82
C LEU A 364 -17.26 -43.67 9.34
N TRP A 365 -16.78 -44.58 8.49
CA TRP A 365 -17.64 -45.31 7.54
C TRP A 365 -16.88 -46.50 6.91
N PRO A 366 -17.46 -47.72 6.86
CA PRO A 366 -16.90 -48.82 6.11
C PRO A 366 -17.16 -48.60 4.61
N VAL A 367 -16.10 -48.45 3.82
CA VAL A 367 -16.17 -48.59 2.37
C VAL A 367 -16.38 -50.08 2.08
N LYS A 368 -17.62 -50.47 1.78
CA LYS A 368 -17.91 -51.73 1.09
C LYS A 368 -17.19 -51.69 -0.27
N LEU A 369 -16.13 -52.48 -0.39
CA LEU A 369 -15.50 -52.81 -1.66
C LEU A 369 -16.53 -53.52 -2.56
N LEU A 370 -17.03 -52.80 -3.57
CA LEU A 370 -17.65 -53.38 -4.74
C LEU A 370 -16.55 -54.01 -5.59
N HIS A 371 -16.50 -55.35 -5.62
CA HIS A 371 -15.74 -56.08 -6.63
C HIS A 371 -16.49 -56.00 -7.98
N PRO A 372 -15.82 -55.70 -9.10
CA PRO A 372 -16.34 -55.99 -10.42
C PRO A 372 -16.15 -57.49 -10.71
N ARG A 373 -17.22 -58.21 -11.08
CA ARG A 373 -17.10 -59.53 -11.72
C ARG A 373 -16.68 -59.34 -13.18
N PRO A 374 -15.67 -60.06 -13.69
CA PRO A 374 -15.50 -60.31 -15.11
C PRO A 374 -16.16 -61.66 -15.48
N PRO A 375 -16.28 -61.97 -16.79
CA PRO A 375 -17.53 -62.19 -17.52
C PRO A 375 -18.36 -63.41 -17.12
#